data_AF-A0A177FAN3-F1
#
_entry.id   AF-A0A177FAN3-F1
#
_cell.length_a   1.000
_cell.length_b   1.000
_cell.length_c   1.000
_cell.angle_alpha   90.00
_cell.angle_beta   90.00
_cell.angle_gamma   90.00
#
_symmetry.space_group_name_H-M   'P 1'
#
loop_
_entity.id
_entity.type
_entity.pdbx_description
1 polymer ?
#
loop_
_entity_poly.entity_id
_entity_poly.type
_entity_poly.pdbx_seq_one_letter_code
_entity_poly.pdbx_strand_id
1 'polypeptide(L)'
;MSHQGPRLDGLNLIEEAQIEGAIREVRRIADTNPSAPESWEQRLHIARTAIATLDATGFVQMPNRNTDRTFVIATLQSLAYHDAEGVGVTDIAEWCMNQWLLLLQRNTEDLSALRGLGQAWLARSQSVLARIHRTEGSSSSGSSGRPQSLSERLSYSTAEESRDAERATAEADARAHTADYVEARGMLIPAVDYFSRAVNVAERDGEPTGELLSEESRTGGTLANIPEVLEARLEQAAMLKKVVDAIKDLVQDCNFDCNDSGIALQAMDNSHVALVSMMLKAEMFSPYRCDRNIALGINLNSLTKVIRAAQNEDILTIKAEDSPDVVNLVFESSDTDRISEYDIKLMDIDQEHLGIPDTEYSATIEMPSAEFQRICRDLIAMSESVSIEASKDGVRFSCQGDIGSGSVTIRQNSSVDKPDQEVKIALSEPVSLTFSLKYLVNFCKASSLSTKVKLCLSQEVPLLVEYNLSGSSYLRFYLAPKIGDDE
;
A
#
# COMPACT_ATOMS: atom_id res chain seq x y z
N MET A 1 74.70 -5.75 0.74
CA MET A 1 74.31 -5.42 -0.65
C MET A 1 73.23 -6.42 -1.00
N SER A 2 71.95 -6.08 -0.95
CA SER A 2 71.26 -5.08 -1.78
C SER A 2 70.14 -4.36 -1.01
N HIS A 3 69.87 -3.14 -1.45
CA HIS A 3 69.11 -2.08 -0.80
C HIS A 3 67.68 -2.42 -0.37
N GLN A 4 67.35 -2.14 0.91
CA GLN A 4 65.99 -1.81 1.32
C GLN A 4 65.65 -0.42 0.76
N GLY A 5 64.70 -0.35 -0.18
CA GLY A 5 64.10 0.90 -0.63
C GLY A 5 63.19 1.52 0.44
N PRO A 6 62.87 2.83 0.35
CA PRO A 6 62.16 3.54 1.40
C PRO A 6 60.70 3.06 1.48
N ARG A 7 60.19 2.90 2.71
CA ARG A 7 58.78 2.66 2.98
C ARG A 7 58.00 3.97 2.86
N LEU A 8 57.14 4.06 1.86
CA LEU A 8 55.97 4.91 1.90
C LEU A 8 54.77 3.97 2.15
N ASP A 9 53.98 4.25 3.18
CA ASP A 9 52.71 3.59 3.51
C ASP A 9 52.70 2.12 4.01
N GLY A 10 53.84 1.54 4.37
CA GLY A 10 53.88 0.27 5.12
C GLY A 10 53.64 -1.01 4.30
N LEU A 11 53.61 -0.90 2.97
CA LEU A 11 53.60 -2.03 2.03
C LEU A 11 55.02 -2.46 1.67
N ASN A 12 55.22 -3.76 1.43
CA ASN A 12 56.46 -4.23 0.81
C ASN A 12 56.44 -3.87 -0.69
N LEU A 13 57.59 -3.52 -1.28
CA LEU A 13 57.73 -3.19 -2.71
C LEU A 13 57.15 -4.29 -3.64
N ILE A 14 57.15 -5.53 -3.15
CA ILE A 14 56.58 -6.70 -3.82
C ILE A 14 55.03 -6.64 -3.84
N GLU A 15 54.40 -6.26 -2.73
CA GLU A 15 52.94 -6.16 -2.60
C GLU A 15 52.41 -4.99 -3.44
N GLU A 16 53.13 -3.87 -3.46
CA GLU A 16 52.78 -2.72 -4.31
C GLU A 16 52.88 -3.08 -5.80
N ALA A 17 53.93 -3.78 -6.22
CA ALA A 17 54.06 -4.28 -7.58
C ALA A 17 52.97 -5.29 -7.96
N GLN A 18 52.51 -6.12 -7.02
CA GLN A 18 51.39 -7.05 -7.21
C GLN A 18 50.05 -6.31 -7.40
N ILE A 19 49.78 -5.29 -6.58
CA ILE A 19 48.58 -4.44 -6.70
C ILE A 19 48.58 -3.71 -8.05
N GLU A 20 49.69 -3.06 -8.43
CA GLU A 20 49.79 -2.36 -9.71
C GLU A 20 49.66 -3.32 -10.91
N GLY A 21 50.21 -4.53 -10.79
CA GLY A 21 50.03 -5.59 -11.77
C GLY A 21 48.55 -5.97 -11.93
N ALA A 22 47.85 -6.22 -10.83
CA ALA A 22 46.42 -6.55 -10.85
C ALA A 22 45.57 -5.41 -11.43
N ILE A 23 45.81 -4.16 -11.04
CA ILE A 23 45.10 -2.99 -11.59
C ILE A 23 45.34 -2.87 -13.10
N ARG A 24 46.57 -3.12 -13.57
CA ARG A 24 46.91 -3.09 -15.00
C ARG A 24 46.14 -4.15 -15.79
N GLU A 25 45.99 -5.35 -15.23
CA GLU A 25 45.17 -6.40 -15.83
C GLU A 25 43.69 -6.01 -15.89
N VAL A 26 43.16 -5.37 -14.84
CA VAL A 26 41.78 -4.85 -14.85
C VAL A 26 41.60 -3.74 -15.89
N ARG A 27 42.58 -2.83 -16.04
CA ARG A 27 42.57 -1.82 -17.11
C ARG A 27 42.59 -2.44 -18.50
N ARG A 28 43.37 -3.52 -18.69
CA ARG A 28 43.37 -4.28 -19.95
C ARG A 28 41.99 -4.85 -20.28
N ILE A 29 41.25 -5.34 -19.27
CA ILE A 29 39.87 -5.78 -19.47
C ILE A 29 38.98 -4.63 -19.98
N ALA A 30 39.11 -3.43 -19.39
CA ALA A 30 38.34 -2.25 -19.78
C ALA A 30 38.65 -1.76 -21.22
N ASP A 31 39.92 -1.78 -21.62
CA ASP A 31 40.36 -1.29 -22.94
C ASP A 31 40.06 -2.27 -24.10
N THR A 32 39.72 -3.51 -23.78
CA THR A 32 39.50 -4.55 -24.79
C THR A 32 38.07 -4.47 -25.33
N ASN A 33 37.93 -4.07 -26.60
CA ASN A 33 36.63 -3.99 -27.29
C ASN A 33 35.82 -5.31 -27.10
N PRO A 34 34.53 -5.25 -26.75
CA PRO A 34 33.69 -6.44 -26.59
C PRO A 34 33.61 -7.33 -27.84
N SER A 35 33.96 -6.82 -29.03
CA SER A 35 34.03 -7.56 -30.30
C SER A 35 35.43 -8.11 -30.65
N ALA A 36 36.42 -7.96 -29.75
CA ALA A 36 37.77 -8.49 -29.94
C ALA A 36 37.83 -10.02 -29.78
N PRO A 37 38.76 -10.72 -30.47
CA PRO A 37 38.85 -12.19 -30.49
C PRO A 37 39.29 -12.84 -29.17
N GLU A 38 39.60 -12.08 -28.11
CA GLU A 38 39.84 -12.65 -26.78
C GLU A 38 38.54 -13.24 -26.22
N SER A 39 38.52 -14.55 -25.98
CA SER A 39 37.36 -15.27 -25.46
C SER A 39 36.91 -14.69 -24.12
N TRP A 40 35.61 -14.48 -23.95
CA TRP A 40 34.96 -14.05 -22.70
C TRP A 40 35.50 -14.76 -21.44
N GLU A 41 35.69 -16.07 -21.52
CA GLU A 41 36.22 -16.91 -20.44
C GLU A 41 37.62 -16.50 -19.99
N GLN A 42 38.46 -16.03 -20.92
CA GLN A 42 39.80 -15.55 -20.62
C GLN A 42 39.75 -14.26 -19.81
N ARG A 43 38.79 -13.36 -20.10
CA ARG A 43 38.58 -12.13 -19.33
C ARG A 43 38.12 -12.44 -17.91
N LEU A 44 37.23 -13.42 -17.74
CA LEU A 44 36.80 -13.89 -16.41
C LEU A 44 37.94 -14.53 -15.63
N HIS A 45 38.82 -15.28 -16.29
CA HIS A 45 39.99 -15.85 -15.64
C HIS A 45 40.92 -14.74 -15.12
N ILE A 46 41.22 -13.74 -15.96
CA ILE A 46 42.05 -12.59 -15.57
C ILE A 46 41.42 -11.83 -14.40
N ALA A 47 40.10 -11.59 -14.45
CA ALA A 47 39.35 -10.93 -13.39
C ALA A 47 39.45 -11.67 -12.06
N ARG A 48 39.24 -13.00 -12.04
CA ARG A 48 39.34 -13.82 -10.83
C ARG A 48 40.76 -13.83 -10.25
N THR A 49 41.78 -13.88 -11.11
CA THR A 49 43.19 -13.78 -10.68
C THR A 49 43.49 -12.41 -10.07
N ALA A 50 42.98 -11.33 -10.67
CA ALA A 50 43.11 -9.99 -10.13
C ALA A 50 42.41 -9.86 -8.77
N ILE A 51 41.17 -10.34 -8.63
CA ILE A 51 40.43 -10.36 -7.35
C ILE A 51 41.22 -11.09 -6.26
N ALA A 52 41.68 -12.31 -6.54
CA ALA A 52 42.46 -13.08 -5.58
C ALA A 52 43.76 -12.37 -5.15
N THR A 53 44.41 -11.66 -6.07
CA THR A 53 45.61 -10.88 -5.78
C THR A 53 45.29 -9.67 -4.89
N LEU A 54 44.23 -8.93 -5.21
CA LEU A 54 43.82 -7.73 -4.47
C LEU A 54 43.31 -8.03 -3.06
N ASP A 55 42.62 -9.16 -2.87
CA ASP A 55 42.19 -9.64 -1.56
C ASP A 55 43.38 -10.06 -0.70
N ALA A 56 44.37 -10.74 -1.30
CA ALA A 56 45.58 -11.18 -0.59
C ALA A 56 46.46 -10.01 -0.12
N THR A 57 46.47 -8.89 -0.86
CA THR A 57 47.29 -7.71 -0.53
C THR A 57 46.57 -6.69 0.35
N GLY A 58 45.33 -6.93 0.75
CA GLY A 58 44.54 -6.00 1.56
C GLY A 58 44.26 -4.66 0.86
N PHE A 59 44.30 -4.63 -0.48
CA PHE A 59 44.10 -3.42 -1.30
C PHE A 59 42.80 -2.70 -0.95
N VAL A 60 41.76 -3.48 -0.69
CA VAL A 60 40.43 -3.05 -0.25
C VAL A 60 40.46 -2.17 0.99
N GLN A 61 41.41 -2.39 1.90
CA GLN A 61 41.44 -1.73 3.18
C GLN A 61 42.24 -0.42 3.16
N MET A 62 42.96 -0.13 2.08
CA MET A 62 43.88 1.01 1.98
C MET A 62 43.14 2.34 1.77
N PRO A 63 43.39 3.37 2.62
CA PRO A 63 42.68 4.64 2.56
C PRO A 63 43.07 5.56 1.39
N ASN A 64 44.30 5.46 0.88
CA ASN A 64 44.85 6.40 -0.11
C ASN A 64 44.59 6.02 -1.59
N ARG A 65 43.85 4.94 -1.86
CA ARG A 65 43.63 4.42 -3.24
C ARG A 65 42.16 4.34 -3.65
N ASN A 66 41.31 5.23 -3.13
CA ASN A 66 39.87 5.19 -3.42
C ASN A 66 39.54 5.28 -4.92
N THR A 67 40.24 6.10 -5.69
CA THR A 67 40.03 6.20 -7.15
C THR A 67 40.30 4.87 -7.87
N ASP A 68 41.40 4.19 -7.52
CA ASP A 68 41.72 2.88 -8.09
C ASP A 68 40.72 1.81 -7.64
N ARG A 69 40.26 1.86 -6.39
CA ARG A 69 39.25 0.94 -5.85
C ARG A 69 37.93 1.08 -6.61
N THR A 70 37.40 2.29 -6.72
CA THR A 70 36.19 2.60 -7.49
C THR A 70 36.31 2.11 -8.94
N PHE A 71 37.45 2.38 -9.58
CA PHE A 71 37.70 1.94 -10.95
C PHE A 71 37.69 0.41 -11.09
N VAL A 72 38.40 -0.29 -10.20
CA VAL A 72 38.48 -1.76 -10.23
C VAL A 72 37.12 -2.38 -10.01
N ILE A 73 36.38 -1.94 -8.99
CA ILE A 73 35.07 -2.50 -8.66
C ILE A 73 34.07 -2.23 -9.79
N ALA A 74 34.03 -1.02 -10.35
CA ALA A 74 33.15 -0.68 -11.46
C ALA A 74 33.46 -1.48 -12.74
N THR A 75 34.74 -1.65 -13.07
CA THR A 75 35.17 -2.43 -14.25
C THR A 75 34.79 -3.90 -14.11
N LEU A 76 35.04 -4.49 -12.94
CA LEU A 76 34.68 -5.88 -12.65
C LEU A 76 33.17 -6.09 -12.58
N GLN A 77 32.41 -5.10 -12.10
CA GLN A 77 30.95 -5.13 -12.10
C GLN A 77 30.39 -5.10 -13.53
N SER A 78 30.91 -4.21 -14.38
CA SER A 78 30.53 -4.15 -15.80
C SER A 78 30.84 -5.48 -16.52
N LEU A 79 31.96 -6.11 -16.19
CA LEU A 79 32.27 -7.46 -16.64
C LEU A 79 31.26 -8.48 -16.08
N ALA A 80 30.96 -8.46 -14.79
CA ALA A 80 30.04 -9.43 -14.20
C ALA A 80 28.64 -9.44 -14.87
N TYR A 81 28.20 -8.29 -15.37
CA TYR A 81 26.89 -8.11 -16.02
C TYR A 81 26.98 -7.81 -17.54
N HIS A 82 28.01 -8.32 -18.22
CA HIS A 82 28.23 -8.08 -19.65
C HIS A 82 27.07 -8.55 -20.55
N ASP A 83 26.37 -9.61 -20.16
CA ASP A 83 25.15 -10.08 -20.81
C ASP A 83 23.92 -9.64 -20.00
N ALA A 84 23.12 -8.75 -20.57
CA ALA A 84 21.93 -8.20 -19.93
C ALA A 84 20.81 -9.24 -19.72
N GLU A 85 20.81 -10.35 -20.47
CA GLU A 85 19.79 -11.40 -20.34
C GLU A 85 20.26 -12.61 -19.52
N GLY A 86 21.56 -12.68 -19.21
CA GLY A 86 22.17 -13.72 -18.40
C GLY A 86 22.03 -13.48 -16.89
N VAL A 87 22.28 -14.53 -16.09
CA VAL A 87 22.28 -14.46 -14.60
C VAL A 87 23.49 -13.66 -14.05
N GLY A 88 24.38 -13.19 -14.94
CA GLY A 88 25.64 -12.57 -14.58
C GLY A 88 26.65 -13.58 -14.01
N VAL A 89 27.88 -13.13 -13.81
CA VAL A 89 28.94 -13.93 -13.17
C VAL A 89 28.89 -13.70 -11.67
N THR A 90 28.20 -14.61 -10.96
CA THR A 90 27.78 -14.43 -9.57
C THR A 90 28.93 -14.19 -8.60
N ASP A 91 30.04 -14.91 -8.73
CA ASP A 91 31.20 -14.79 -7.83
C ASP A 91 31.86 -13.41 -7.91
N ILE A 92 32.00 -12.86 -9.13
CA ILE A 92 32.55 -11.52 -9.35
C ILE A 92 31.54 -10.44 -8.91
N ALA A 93 30.25 -10.63 -9.20
CA ALA A 93 29.19 -9.72 -8.81
C ALA A 93 29.05 -9.58 -7.28
N GLU A 94 29.06 -10.70 -6.55
CA GLU A 94 29.02 -10.72 -5.08
C GLU A 94 30.25 -10.04 -4.48
N TRP A 95 31.44 -10.29 -5.06
CA TRP A 95 32.64 -9.60 -4.64
C TRP A 95 32.49 -8.08 -4.81
N CYS A 96 32.10 -7.60 -5.99
CA CYS A 96 31.89 -6.17 -6.25
C CYS A 96 30.87 -5.53 -5.29
N MET A 97 29.75 -6.21 -5.05
CA MET A 97 28.71 -5.72 -4.14
C MET A 97 29.22 -5.56 -2.71
N ASN A 98 29.97 -6.54 -2.20
CA ASN A 98 30.61 -6.46 -0.90
C ASN A 98 31.62 -5.30 -0.83
N GLN A 99 32.39 -5.07 -1.91
CA GLN A 99 33.35 -3.97 -1.96
C GLN A 99 32.68 -2.58 -1.91
N TRP A 100 31.55 -2.41 -2.60
CA TRP A 100 30.78 -1.17 -2.51
C TRP A 100 30.17 -0.95 -1.12
N LEU A 101 29.64 -2.00 -0.49
CA LEU A 101 29.12 -1.91 0.88
C LEU A 101 30.21 -1.54 1.89
N LEU A 102 31.43 -2.08 1.72
CA LEU A 102 32.59 -1.71 2.55
C LEU A 102 33.01 -0.24 2.35
N LEU A 103 32.88 0.30 1.13
CA LEU A 103 33.09 1.73 0.88
C LEU A 103 32.03 2.57 1.59
N LEU A 104 30.76 2.18 1.49
CA LEU A 104 29.64 2.90 2.08
C LEU A 104 29.66 2.85 3.63
N GLN A 105 30.14 1.75 4.23
CA GLN A 105 30.33 1.65 5.68
C GLN A 105 31.40 2.61 6.21
N ARG A 106 32.42 2.92 5.39
CA ARG A 106 33.50 3.85 5.75
C ARG A 106 33.08 5.30 5.55
N ASN A 107 32.34 5.57 4.48
CA ASN A 107 31.77 6.87 4.19
C ASN A 107 30.33 6.67 3.68
N THR A 108 29.36 7.03 4.52
CA THR A 108 27.92 6.83 4.26
C THR A 108 27.38 7.63 3.08
N GLU A 109 28.15 8.64 2.64
CA GLU A 109 27.81 9.56 1.55
C GLU A 109 28.81 9.46 0.39
N ASP A 110 29.53 8.34 0.25
CA ASP A 110 30.41 8.14 -0.90
C ASP A 110 29.59 8.01 -2.21
N LEU A 111 29.67 9.03 -3.07
CA LEU A 111 28.89 9.11 -4.30
C LEU A 111 29.16 7.94 -5.25
N SER A 112 30.42 7.52 -5.35
CA SER A 112 30.83 6.41 -6.21
C SER A 112 30.25 5.09 -5.74
N ALA A 113 30.23 4.86 -4.42
CA ALA A 113 29.62 3.67 -3.83
C ALA A 113 28.09 3.66 -3.98
N LEU A 114 27.41 4.78 -3.75
CA LEU A 114 25.96 4.89 -3.94
C LEU A 114 25.57 4.61 -5.40
N ARG A 115 26.23 5.26 -6.36
CA ARG A 115 26.00 5.02 -7.80
C ARG A 115 26.31 3.56 -8.19
N GLY A 116 27.43 3.02 -7.71
CA GLY A 116 27.85 1.65 -7.98
C GLY A 116 26.86 0.60 -7.47
N LEU A 117 26.30 0.79 -6.27
CA LEU A 117 25.26 -0.07 -5.69
C LEU A 117 23.94 0.03 -6.48
N GLY A 118 23.52 1.24 -6.84
CA GLY A 118 22.34 1.44 -7.69
C GLY A 118 22.46 0.70 -9.03
N GLN A 119 23.61 0.84 -9.70
CA GLN A 119 23.91 0.11 -10.94
C GLN A 119 23.96 -1.41 -10.75
N ALA A 120 24.49 -1.90 -9.63
CA ALA A 120 24.56 -3.33 -9.34
C ALA A 120 23.15 -3.93 -9.19
N TRP A 121 22.29 -3.29 -8.39
CA TRP A 121 20.91 -3.73 -8.19
C TRP A 121 20.10 -3.66 -9.48
N LEU A 122 20.26 -2.59 -10.26
CA LEU A 122 19.63 -2.46 -11.57
C LEU A 122 20.09 -3.55 -12.54
N ALA A 123 21.38 -3.87 -12.57
CA ALA A 123 21.92 -4.92 -13.43
C ALA A 123 21.36 -6.30 -13.07
N ARG A 124 21.22 -6.61 -11.77
CA ARG A 124 20.58 -7.86 -11.30
C ARG A 124 19.14 -7.99 -11.77
N SER A 125 18.39 -6.89 -11.80
CA SER A 125 16.99 -6.89 -12.25
C SER A 125 16.83 -7.18 -13.75
N GLN A 126 17.85 -6.98 -14.59
CA GLN A 126 17.73 -7.07 -16.06
C GLN A 126 17.29 -8.47 -16.54
N SER A 127 17.82 -9.54 -15.94
CA SER A 127 17.47 -10.91 -16.32
C SER A 127 15.98 -11.22 -16.06
N VAL A 128 15.43 -10.66 -14.98
CA VAL A 128 14.03 -10.81 -14.58
C VAL A 128 13.14 -9.92 -15.46
N LEU A 129 13.55 -8.68 -15.72
CA LEU A 129 12.86 -7.77 -16.65
C LEU A 129 12.80 -8.34 -18.07
N ALA A 130 13.86 -8.99 -18.55
CA ALA A 130 13.87 -9.68 -19.84
C ALA A 130 12.92 -10.89 -19.87
N ARG A 131 12.70 -11.54 -18.73
CA ARG A 131 11.73 -12.63 -18.58
C ARG A 131 10.29 -12.11 -18.61
N ILE A 132 10.05 -10.99 -17.92
CA ILE A 132 8.78 -10.23 -17.99
C ILE A 132 8.48 -9.84 -19.44
N HIS A 133 9.43 -9.17 -20.12
CA HIS A 133 9.25 -8.69 -21.49
C HIS A 133 9.02 -9.82 -22.52
N ARG A 134 9.68 -10.98 -22.35
CA ARG A 134 9.40 -12.17 -23.18
C ARG A 134 7.99 -12.73 -22.97
N THR A 135 7.49 -12.68 -21.74
CA THR A 135 6.14 -13.14 -21.39
C THR A 135 5.08 -12.18 -21.94
N GLU A 136 5.34 -10.87 -21.88
CA GLU A 136 4.50 -9.82 -22.46
C GLU A 136 4.47 -9.88 -24.00
N GLY A 137 5.62 -10.04 -24.65
CA GLY A 137 5.73 -10.15 -26.12
C GLY A 137 5.13 -11.44 -26.71
N SER A 138 5.00 -12.50 -25.91
CA SER A 138 4.37 -13.75 -26.34
C SER A 138 2.84 -13.67 -26.39
N SER A 139 2.23 -12.74 -25.65
CA SER A 139 0.77 -12.55 -25.61
C SER A 139 0.21 -11.80 -26.84
N SER A 140 1.08 -11.16 -27.63
CA SER A 140 0.72 -10.42 -28.85
C SER A 140 0.94 -11.24 -30.15
N SER A 141 1.32 -12.51 -30.05
CA SER A 141 1.61 -13.39 -31.20
C SER A 141 0.37 -14.07 -31.82
N GLY A 142 -0.79 -13.40 -31.78
CA GLY A 142 -2.07 -13.88 -32.33
C GLY A 142 -2.62 -13.04 -33.49
N SER A 143 -1.89 -12.04 -34.00
CA SER A 143 -2.32 -11.22 -35.14
C SER A 143 -1.16 -10.94 -36.08
N SER A 144 -0.82 -11.92 -36.91
CA SER A 144 0.04 -11.72 -38.07
C SER A 144 -0.79 -11.06 -39.20
N GLY A 145 -0.81 -9.73 -39.24
CA GLY A 145 -1.38 -8.93 -40.33
C GLY A 145 -0.33 -7.98 -40.91
N ARG A 146 0.22 -8.33 -42.06
CA ARG A 146 1.19 -7.57 -42.87
C ARG A 146 0.70 -6.13 -43.16
N PRO A 147 1.57 -5.10 -43.27
CA PRO A 147 1.13 -3.70 -43.37
C PRO A 147 0.48 -3.43 -44.73
N GLN A 148 -0.80 -3.06 -44.72
CA GLN A 148 -1.50 -2.49 -45.87
C GLN A 148 -1.58 -0.98 -45.74
N SER A 149 -1.54 -0.34 -46.91
CA SER A 149 -1.37 1.08 -47.20
C SER A 149 -2.23 2.05 -46.39
N LEU A 150 -1.70 3.28 -46.28
CA LEU A 150 -2.21 4.53 -45.64
C LEU A 150 -3.64 5.01 -46.00
N SER A 151 -4.52 4.17 -46.55
CA SER A 151 -5.80 4.60 -47.13
C SER A 151 -7.07 4.07 -46.45
N GLU A 152 -6.99 3.36 -45.33
CA GLU A 152 -8.19 2.94 -44.57
C GLU A 152 -8.08 3.34 -43.09
N ARG A 153 -8.18 4.64 -42.81
CA ARG A 153 -8.65 5.13 -41.50
C ARG A 153 -10.17 4.94 -41.46
N LEU A 154 -10.62 3.74 -41.11
CA LEU A 154 -11.95 3.56 -40.54
C LEU A 154 -11.89 4.00 -39.07
N SER A 155 -12.85 4.84 -38.70
CA SER A 155 -13.05 5.40 -37.37
C SER A 155 -13.28 4.28 -36.35
N TYR A 156 -12.27 4.00 -35.52
CA TYR A 156 -12.49 3.28 -34.27
C TYR A 156 -13.43 4.10 -33.39
N SER A 157 -14.45 3.47 -32.83
CA SER A 157 -15.32 4.12 -31.86
C SER A 157 -14.56 4.25 -30.53
N THR A 158 -14.69 5.37 -29.83
CA THR A 158 -14.10 5.61 -28.50
C THR A 158 -14.46 4.52 -27.47
N ALA A 159 -15.53 3.76 -27.70
CA ALA A 159 -15.95 2.65 -26.85
C ALA A 159 -15.13 1.37 -27.05
N GLU A 160 -14.55 1.14 -28.23
CA GLU A 160 -13.67 0.00 -28.49
C GLU A 160 -12.26 0.25 -27.93
N GLU A 161 -11.74 1.48 -28.07
CA GLU A 161 -10.50 1.89 -27.42
C GLU A 161 -10.58 1.79 -25.88
N SER A 162 -11.71 2.17 -25.27
CA SER A 162 -11.92 1.99 -23.82
C SER A 162 -11.93 0.52 -23.40
N ARG A 163 -12.54 -0.37 -24.18
CA ARG A 163 -12.60 -1.80 -23.88
C ARG A 163 -11.26 -2.50 -24.07
N ASP A 164 -10.52 -2.11 -25.11
CA ASP A 164 -9.18 -2.63 -25.35
C ASP A 164 -8.19 -2.11 -24.29
N ALA A 165 -8.36 -0.87 -23.82
CA ALA A 165 -7.63 -0.34 -22.66
C ALA A 165 -7.97 -1.10 -21.37
N GLU A 166 -9.26 -1.31 -21.06
CA GLU A 166 -9.69 -2.11 -19.90
C GLU A 166 -9.15 -3.54 -19.94
N ARG A 167 -9.13 -4.16 -21.13
CA ARG A 167 -8.59 -5.52 -21.33
C ARG A 167 -7.07 -5.55 -21.19
N ALA A 168 -6.36 -4.56 -21.71
CA ALA A 168 -4.91 -4.43 -21.55
C ALA A 168 -4.53 -4.22 -20.08
N THR A 169 -5.30 -3.43 -19.34
CA THR A 169 -5.15 -3.25 -17.89
C THR A 169 -5.38 -4.56 -17.14
N ALA A 170 -6.50 -5.25 -17.40
CA ALA A 170 -6.81 -6.54 -16.75
C ALA A 170 -5.78 -7.64 -17.06
N GLU A 171 -5.20 -7.66 -18.26
CA GLU A 171 -4.13 -8.58 -18.62
C GLU A 171 -2.77 -8.20 -18.01
N ALA A 172 -2.49 -6.91 -17.79
CA ALA A 172 -1.34 -6.46 -17.00
C ALA A 172 -1.52 -6.84 -15.52
N ASP A 173 -2.74 -6.73 -14.98
CA ASP A 173 -3.11 -7.08 -13.61
C ASP A 173 -2.94 -8.58 -13.31
N ALA A 174 -3.32 -9.46 -14.24
CA ALA A 174 -3.12 -10.92 -14.06
C ALA A 174 -1.62 -11.33 -14.06
N ARG A 175 -0.74 -10.52 -14.65
CA ARG A 175 0.70 -10.82 -14.79
C ARG A 175 1.56 -10.22 -13.67
N ALA A 176 1.06 -9.17 -13.03
CA ALA A 176 1.68 -8.47 -11.89
C ALA A 176 1.99 -9.36 -10.67
N HIS A 177 1.24 -10.46 -10.49
CA HIS A 177 1.44 -11.41 -9.38
C HIS A 177 2.38 -12.57 -9.70
N THR A 178 2.99 -12.58 -10.90
CA THR A 178 3.97 -13.62 -11.23
C THR A 178 5.23 -13.43 -10.39
N ALA A 179 5.90 -14.53 -10.04
CA ALA A 179 7.14 -14.51 -9.26
C ALA A 179 8.18 -13.54 -9.83
N ASP A 180 8.13 -13.32 -11.14
CA ASP A 180 9.04 -12.45 -11.88
C ASP A 180 8.85 -10.96 -11.52
N TYR A 181 7.63 -10.44 -11.41
CA TYR A 181 7.43 -9.02 -11.03
C TYR A 181 7.81 -8.76 -9.57
N VAL A 182 7.53 -9.72 -8.67
CA VAL A 182 7.93 -9.64 -7.26
C VAL A 182 9.46 -9.63 -7.13
N GLU A 183 10.14 -10.52 -7.86
CA GLU A 183 11.60 -10.57 -7.91
C GLU A 183 12.19 -9.28 -8.50
N ALA A 184 11.62 -8.75 -9.58
CA ALA A 184 12.05 -7.49 -10.18
C ALA A 184 11.91 -6.31 -9.21
N ARG A 185 10.78 -6.23 -8.48
CA ARG A 185 10.54 -5.17 -7.48
C ARG A 185 11.55 -5.21 -6.34
N GLY A 186 11.82 -6.40 -5.81
CA GLY A 186 12.82 -6.62 -4.76
C GLY A 186 14.23 -6.18 -5.15
N MET A 187 14.55 -6.15 -6.45
CA MET A 187 15.83 -5.66 -6.95
C MET A 187 15.82 -4.17 -7.33
N LEU A 188 14.69 -3.64 -7.81
CA LEU A 188 14.57 -2.25 -8.27
C LEU A 188 14.37 -1.23 -7.14
N ILE A 189 13.68 -1.60 -6.05
CA ILE A 189 13.51 -0.68 -4.89
C ILE A 189 14.87 -0.25 -4.31
N PRO A 190 15.80 -1.17 -3.98
CA PRO A 190 17.12 -0.77 -3.51
C PRO A 190 17.88 0.06 -4.55
N ALA A 191 17.72 -0.23 -5.84
CA ALA A 191 18.38 0.54 -6.91
C ALA A 191 17.94 2.01 -6.88
N VAL A 192 16.64 2.26 -6.79
CA VAL A 192 16.07 3.62 -6.72
C VAL A 192 16.55 4.33 -5.46
N ASP A 193 16.49 3.71 -4.27
CA ASP A 193 16.98 4.33 -3.02
C ASP A 193 18.44 4.78 -3.14
N TYR A 194 19.33 3.92 -3.67
CA TYR A 194 20.73 4.27 -3.84
C TYR A 194 20.94 5.39 -4.85
N PHE A 195 20.19 5.42 -5.97
CA PHE A 195 20.28 6.51 -6.95
C PHE A 195 19.75 7.83 -6.40
N SER A 196 18.60 7.83 -5.71
CA SER A 196 18.05 9.04 -5.08
C SER A 196 19.00 9.62 -4.03
N ARG A 197 19.62 8.75 -3.21
CA ARG A 197 20.66 9.16 -2.26
C ARG A 197 21.90 9.72 -2.96
N ALA A 198 22.33 9.12 -4.07
CA ALA A 198 23.45 9.62 -4.87
C ALA A 198 23.16 11.01 -5.46
N VAL A 199 21.95 11.22 -5.98
CA VAL A 199 21.51 12.52 -6.52
C VAL A 199 21.52 13.59 -5.43
N ASN A 200 20.93 13.31 -4.26
CA ASN A 200 20.93 14.24 -3.13
C ASN A 200 22.34 14.67 -2.69
N VAL A 201 23.30 13.71 -2.65
CA VAL A 201 24.70 14.02 -2.31
C VAL A 201 25.37 14.86 -3.40
N ALA A 202 25.19 14.49 -4.67
CA ALA A 202 25.80 15.21 -5.79
C ALA A 202 25.25 16.64 -5.94
N GLU A 203 23.95 16.86 -5.71
CA GLU A 203 23.34 18.20 -5.71
C GLU A 203 23.90 19.08 -4.58
N ARG A 204 24.07 18.51 -3.39
CA ARG A 204 24.64 19.22 -2.24
C ARG A 204 26.10 19.62 -2.48
N ASP A 205 26.87 18.74 -3.10
CA ASP A 205 28.31 18.92 -3.30
C ASP A 205 28.62 19.72 -4.59
N GLY A 206 27.59 20.07 -5.38
CA GLY A 206 27.71 20.87 -6.60
C GLY A 206 28.31 20.10 -7.78
N GLU A 207 28.24 18.77 -7.75
CA GLU A 207 28.72 17.90 -8.83
C GLU A 207 27.67 17.76 -9.96
N PRO A 208 28.08 17.51 -11.21
CA PRO A 208 27.15 17.37 -12.33
C PRO A 208 26.27 16.12 -12.19
N THR A 209 24.96 16.32 -12.05
CA THR A 209 23.96 15.26 -11.81
C THR A 209 23.31 14.69 -13.06
N GLY A 210 23.62 15.19 -14.26
CA GLY A 210 22.88 14.86 -15.49
C GLY A 210 22.79 13.35 -15.80
N GLU A 211 23.89 12.61 -15.66
CA GLU A 211 23.88 11.14 -15.84
C GLU A 211 23.13 10.44 -14.71
N LEU A 212 23.34 10.85 -13.46
CA LEU A 212 22.70 10.27 -12.29
C LEU A 212 21.17 10.42 -12.32
N LEU A 213 20.67 11.61 -12.67
CA LEU A 213 19.24 11.88 -12.84
C LEU A 213 18.62 11.04 -13.95
N SER A 214 19.37 10.80 -15.03
CA SER A 214 18.92 9.92 -16.12
C SER A 214 18.85 8.45 -15.69
N GLU A 215 19.80 8.00 -14.86
CA GLU A 215 19.82 6.66 -14.29
C GLU A 215 18.67 6.48 -13.29
N GLU A 216 18.50 7.43 -12.37
CA GLU A 216 17.41 7.46 -11.39
C GLU A 216 16.05 7.45 -12.09
N SER A 217 15.79 8.39 -13.00
CA SER A 217 14.52 8.48 -13.72
C SER A 217 14.21 7.21 -14.51
N ARG A 218 15.22 6.59 -15.14
CA ARG A 218 15.03 5.34 -15.87
C ARG A 218 14.68 4.19 -14.92
N THR A 219 15.36 4.09 -13.78
CA THR A 219 15.06 3.06 -12.77
C THR A 219 13.70 3.28 -12.11
N GLY A 220 13.36 4.51 -11.75
CA GLY A 220 12.07 4.90 -11.21
C GLY A 220 10.94 4.64 -12.20
N GLY A 221 11.12 4.96 -13.49
CA GLY A 221 10.15 4.63 -14.53
C GLY A 221 9.98 3.12 -14.74
N THR A 222 11.06 2.34 -14.59
CA THR A 222 10.99 0.87 -14.66
C THR A 222 10.27 0.29 -13.44
N LEU A 223 10.52 0.84 -12.24
CA LEU A 223 9.83 0.47 -11.01
C LEU A 223 8.36 0.89 -11.02
N ALA A 224 8.03 2.06 -11.59
CA ALA A 224 6.65 2.54 -11.73
C ALA A 224 5.82 1.67 -12.69
N ASN A 225 6.48 0.99 -13.63
CA ASN A 225 5.84 -0.03 -14.46
C ASN A 225 5.64 -1.37 -13.70
N ILE A 226 6.12 -1.48 -12.46
CA ILE A 226 5.82 -2.58 -11.55
C ILE A 226 4.75 -2.11 -10.56
N PRO A 227 3.56 -2.72 -10.56
CA PRO A 227 2.43 -2.15 -9.85
C PRO A 227 2.51 -2.13 -8.32
N GLU A 228 1.88 -1.12 -7.71
CA GLU A 228 1.68 -0.89 -6.26
C GLU A 228 0.74 -1.93 -5.63
N VAL A 229 0.92 -2.25 -4.33
CA VAL A 229 0.22 -3.38 -3.68
C VAL A 229 -1.20 -3.03 -3.25
N LEU A 230 -1.46 -1.78 -2.86
CA LEU A 230 -2.80 -1.27 -2.62
C LEU A 230 -2.92 0.13 -3.23
N GLU A 231 -3.87 0.31 -4.14
CA GLU A 231 -4.32 1.60 -4.66
C GLU A 231 -5.84 1.65 -4.62
N ALA A 232 -6.41 2.49 -3.76
CA ALA A 232 -7.85 2.61 -3.62
C ALA A 232 -8.28 4.07 -3.75
N ARG A 233 -8.96 4.41 -4.85
CA ARG A 233 -9.41 5.77 -5.16
C ARG A 233 -10.91 5.93 -4.90
N LEU A 234 -11.28 6.79 -3.95
CA LEU A 234 -12.65 7.21 -3.68
C LEU A 234 -12.95 8.53 -4.40
N GLU A 235 -14.03 8.58 -5.18
CA GLU A 235 -14.47 9.81 -5.85
C GLU A 235 -14.81 10.94 -4.87
N GLN A 236 -15.26 10.60 -3.66
CA GLN A 236 -15.63 11.57 -2.63
C GLN A 236 -14.99 11.21 -1.29
N ALA A 237 -14.00 12.01 -0.88
CA ALA A 237 -13.35 11.92 0.43
C ALA A 237 -14.34 12.07 1.60
N ALA A 238 -15.48 12.75 1.38
CA ALA A 238 -16.56 12.86 2.35
C ALA A 238 -17.05 11.51 2.89
N MET A 239 -17.02 10.45 2.08
CA MET A 239 -17.46 9.12 2.51
C MET A 239 -16.58 8.59 3.63
N LEU A 240 -15.26 8.52 3.43
CA LEU A 240 -14.34 8.04 4.46
C LEU A 240 -14.35 8.96 5.68
N LYS A 241 -14.48 10.28 5.49
CA LYS A 241 -14.60 11.26 6.57
C LYS A 241 -15.79 10.99 7.48
N LYS A 242 -16.97 10.78 6.90
CA LYS A 242 -18.20 10.45 7.65
C LYS A 242 -18.09 9.11 8.37
N VAL A 243 -17.46 8.11 7.74
CA VAL A 243 -17.19 6.80 8.35
C VAL A 243 -16.29 6.95 9.57
N VAL A 244 -15.12 7.57 9.40
CA VAL A 244 -14.14 7.80 10.48
C VAL A 244 -14.77 8.62 11.62
N ASP A 245 -15.55 9.65 11.29
CA ASP A 245 -16.26 10.45 12.30
C ASP A 245 -17.30 9.66 13.10
N ALA A 246 -17.89 8.60 12.54
CA ALA A 246 -18.84 7.73 13.23
C ALA A 246 -18.16 6.74 14.17
N ILE A 247 -16.93 6.29 13.85
CA ILE A 247 -16.24 5.22 14.59
C ILE A 247 -15.21 5.73 15.61
N LYS A 248 -14.65 6.93 15.43
CA LYS A 248 -13.56 7.46 16.28
C LYS A 248 -13.86 7.57 17.78
N ASP A 249 -15.14 7.66 18.15
CA ASP A 249 -15.56 7.80 19.55
C ASP A 249 -15.81 6.43 20.22
N LEU A 250 -15.79 5.35 19.44
CA LEU A 250 -15.92 3.97 19.91
C LEU A 250 -14.56 3.29 20.02
N VAL A 251 -13.68 3.54 19.05
CA VAL A 251 -12.39 2.86 18.90
C VAL A 251 -11.28 3.89 18.67
N GLN A 252 -10.13 3.69 19.30
CA GLN A 252 -8.96 4.58 19.13
C GLN A 252 -8.01 4.09 18.03
N ASP A 253 -7.74 2.79 18.03
CA ASP A 253 -6.79 2.12 17.13
C ASP A 253 -7.51 0.95 16.46
N CYS A 254 -7.40 0.83 15.14
CA CYS A 254 -8.06 -0.24 14.39
C CYS A 254 -7.24 -0.64 13.16
N ASN A 255 -7.42 -1.89 12.72
CA ASN A 255 -6.91 -2.37 11.45
C ASN A 255 -7.94 -2.16 10.33
N PHE A 256 -7.50 -1.57 9.23
CA PHE A 256 -8.21 -1.60 7.96
C PHE A 256 -7.66 -2.76 7.13
N ASP A 257 -8.44 -3.82 7.02
CA ASP A 257 -8.10 -5.02 6.27
C ASP A 257 -8.47 -4.81 4.80
N CYS A 258 -7.46 -4.65 3.95
CA CYS A 258 -7.63 -4.49 2.52
C CYS A 258 -7.44 -5.85 1.84
N ASN A 259 -8.38 -6.24 0.98
CA ASN A 259 -8.32 -7.45 0.17
C ASN A 259 -9.01 -7.22 -1.19
N ASP A 260 -9.03 -8.25 -2.04
CA ASP A 260 -9.69 -8.22 -3.35
C ASP A 260 -11.17 -7.76 -3.32
N SER A 261 -11.88 -8.05 -2.23
CA SER A 261 -13.29 -7.72 -2.06
C SER A 261 -13.52 -6.28 -1.63
N GLY A 262 -12.52 -5.59 -1.10
CA GLY A 262 -12.60 -4.22 -0.62
C GLY A 262 -11.84 -3.98 0.69
N ILE A 263 -12.19 -2.88 1.38
CA ILE A 263 -11.61 -2.49 2.66
C ILE A 263 -12.61 -2.79 3.78
N ALA A 264 -12.22 -3.69 4.67
CA ALA A 264 -12.97 -4.06 5.85
C ALA A 264 -12.35 -3.47 7.12
N LEU A 265 -13.17 -3.25 8.14
CA LEU A 265 -12.71 -2.89 9.47
C LEU A 265 -13.59 -3.59 10.49
N GLN A 266 -12.97 -4.23 11.47
CA GLN A 266 -13.65 -4.81 12.62
C GLN A 266 -12.91 -4.42 13.89
N ALA A 267 -13.63 -3.87 14.86
CA ALA A 267 -13.05 -3.48 16.14
C ALA A 267 -14.08 -3.48 17.26
N MET A 268 -13.62 -3.79 18.48
CA MET A 268 -14.40 -3.68 19.72
C MET A 268 -14.10 -2.36 20.43
N ASP A 269 -15.07 -1.88 21.20
CA ASP A 269 -14.82 -0.78 22.14
C ASP A 269 -13.99 -1.25 23.36
N ASN A 270 -13.45 -0.30 24.12
CA ASN A 270 -12.65 -0.60 25.32
C ASN A 270 -13.40 -1.40 26.40
N SER A 271 -14.74 -1.39 26.40
CA SER A 271 -15.56 -2.14 27.34
C SER A 271 -15.94 -3.53 26.83
N HIS A 272 -15.61 -3.87 25.57
CA HIS A 272 -16.03 -5.09 24.88
C HIS A 272 -17.56 -5.31 24.86
N VAL A 273 -18.34 -4.22 24.88
CA VAL A 273 -19.81 -4.24 24.86
C VAL A 273 -20.36 -3.92 23.47
N ALA A 274 -19.61 -3.13 22.69
CA ALA A 274 -19.96 -2.72 21.34
C ALA A 274 -18.90 -3.16 20.33
N LEU A 275 -19.34 -3.66 19.18
CA LEU A 275 -18.49 -4.02 18.06
C LEU A 275 -18.90 -3.24 16.82
N VAL A 276 -17.92 -2.67 16.12
CA VAL A 276 -18.10 -2.05 14.81
C VAL A 276 -17.58 -3.00 13.73
N SER A 277 -18.38 -3.16 12.67
CA SER A 277 -18.01 -3.90 11.47
C SER A 277 -18.35 -3.06 10.25
N MET A 278 -17.33 -2.71 9.47
CA MET A 278 -17.45 -1.94 8.25
C MET A 278 -16.95 -2.78 7.08
N MET A 279 -17.64 -2.65 5.95
CA MET A 279 -17.20 -3.21 4.67
C MET A 279 -17.44 -2.16 3.57
N LEU A 280 -16.35 -1.68 2.98
CA LEU A 280 -16.36 -0.87 1.77
C LEU A 280 -15.94 -1.76 0.61
N LYS A 281 -16.88 -2.13 -0.26
CA LYS A 281 -16.61 -3.02 -1.38
C LYS A 281 -15.73 -2.35 -2.43
N ALA A 282 -14.95 -3.15 -3.16
CA ALA A 282 -14.11 -2.69 -4.26
C ALA A 282 -14.86 -1.81 -5.27
N GLU A 283 -16.14 -2.11 -5.53
CA GLU A 283 -17.04 -1.33 -6.41
C GLU A 283 -17.24 0.13 -5.98
N MET A 284 -16.94 0.48 -4.72
CA MET A 284 -17.00 1.86 -4.22
C MET A 284 -15.82 2.71 -4.65
N PHE A 285 -14.76 2.09 -5.15
CA PHE A 285 -13.50 2.74 -5.50
C PHE A 285 -13.29 2.66 -7.03
N SER A 286 -12.66 3.68 -7.60
CA SER A 286 -12.41 3.79 -9.03
C SER A 286 -11.09 4.55 -9.27
N PRO A 287 -9.95 3.86 -9.51
CA PRO A 287 -9.77 2.40 -9.47
C PRO A 287 -9.64 1.83 -8.04
N TYR A 288 -9.87 0.52 -7.91
CA TYR A 288 -9.52 -0.30 -6.75
C TYR A 288 -8.51 -1.37 -7.14
N ARG A 289 -7.41 -1.46 -6.41
CA ARG A 289 -6.39 -2.48 -6.60
C ARG A 289 -5.89 -2.91 -5.23
N CYS A 290 -5.96 -4.20 -4.93
CA CYS A 290 -5.39 -4.78 -3.72
C CYS A 290 -4.77 -6.13 -4.09
N ASP A 291 -3.45 -6.15 -4.23
CA ASP A 291 -2.69 -7.28 -4.77
C ASP A 291 -2.48 -8.39 -3.74
N ARG A 292 -2.49 -8.03 -2.45
CA ARG A 292 -2.37 -8.93 -1.30
C ARG A 292 -3.20 -8.41 -0.16
N ASN A 293 -3.63 -9.33 0.71
CA ASN A 293 -4.30 -8.96 1.94
C ASN A 293 -3.32 -8.19 2.84
N ILE A 294 -3.61 -6.91 3.06
CA ILE A 294 -2.80 -6.02 3.91
C ILE A 294 -3.70 -5.52 5.03
N ALA A 295 -3.20 -5.56 6.27
CA ALA A 295 -3.83 -4.91 7.41
C ALA A 295 -3.12 -3.57 7.68
N LEU A 296 -3.85 -2.47 7.56
CA LEU A 296 -3.33 -1.14 7.86
C LEU A 296 -3.75 -0.75 9.28
N GLY A 297 -2.85 -0.89 10.24
CA GLY A 297 -3.09 -0.46 11.63
C GLY A 297 -2.95 1.04 11.76
N ILE A 298 -4.08 1.73 11.99
CA ILE A 298 -4.14 3.19 11.99
C ILE A 298 -4.78 3.69 13.28
N ASN A 299 -4.14 4.70 13.89
CA ASN A 299 -4.76 5.49 14.94
C ASN A 299 -5.83 6.43 14.35
N LEU A 300 -7.09 6.24 14.74
CA LEU A 300 -8.22 7.00 14.21
C LEU A 300 -8.18 8.50 14.56
N ASN A 301 -7.51 8.89 15.65
CA ASN A 301 -7.32 10.31 15.97
C ASN A 301 -6.34 10.97 14.99
N SER A 302 -5.29 10.28 14.58
CA SER A 302 -4.34 10.73 13.56
C SER A 302 -5.02 10.80 12.19
N LEU A 303 -5.74 9.74 11.80
CA LEU A 303 -6.50 9.71 10.55
C LEU A 303 -7.53 10.85 10.47
N THR A 304 -8.26 11.10 11.57
CA THR A 304 -9.22 12.21 11.66
C THR A 304 -8.56 13.57 11.42
N LYS A 305 -7.32 13.79 11.89
CA LYS A 305 -6.61 15.07 11.68
C LYS A 305 -6.22 15.24 10.21
N VAL A 306 -5.77 14.18 9.56
CA VAL A 306 -5.37 14.20 8.15
C VAL A 306 -6.58 14.38 7.24
N ILE A 307 -7.64 13.59 7.43
CA ILE A 307 -8.87 13.69 6.63
C ILE A 307 -9.56 15.05 6.79
N ARG A 308 -9.37 15.77 7.91
CA ARG A 308 -9.89 17.13 8.07
C ARG A 308 -9.27 18.14 7.10
N ALA A 309 -8.09 17.88 6.55
CA ALA A 309 -7.45 18.77 5.58
C ALA A 309 -8.14 18.72 4.20
N ALA A 310 -8.89 17.65 3.92
CA ALA A 310 -9.62 17.45 2.68
C ALA A 310 -11.00 18.13 2.69
N GLN A 311 -11.37 18.67 1.53
CA GLN A 311 -12.74 19.07 1.23
C GLN A 311 -13.63 17.84 1.00
N ASN A 312 -14.95 18.05 0.98
CA ASN A 312 -15.88 16.93 0.88
C ASN A 312 -15.92 16.34 -0.54
N GLU A 313 -15.70 17.19 -1.53
CA GLU A 313 -15.72 16.92 -2.96
C GLU A 313 -14.35 16.49 -3.51
N ASP A 314 -13.30 16.53 -2.68
CA ASP A 314 -11.97 16.07 -3.07
C ASP A 314 -11.98 14.55 -3.31
N ILE A 315 -11.20 14.12 -4.30
CA ILE A 315 -10.96 12.71 -4.58
C ILE A 315 -9.86 12.24 -3.62
N LEU A 316 -10.07 11.10 -2.97
CA LEU A 316 -9.11 10.50 -2.06
C LEU A 316 -8.50 9.24 -2.69
N THR A 317 -7.18 9.19 -2.79
CA THR A 317 -6.43 7.97 -3.18
C THR A 317 -5.64 7.48 -1.98
N ILE A 318 -5.84 6.21 -1.61
CA ILE A 318 -5.11 5.51 -0.55
C ILE A 318 -4.07 4.61 -1.19
N LYS A 319 -2.81 4.77 -0.81
CA LYS A 319 -1.68 4.00 -1.35
C LYS A 319 -0.91 3.31 -0.23
N ALA A 320 -0.59 2.04 -0.42
CA ALA A 320 0.28 1.29 0.48
C ALA A 320 1.16 0.27 -0.26
N GLU A 321 2.34 0.01 0.32
CA GLU A 321 3.30 -1.02 -0.13
C GLU A 321 3.01 -2.40 0.49
N ASP A 322 3.80 -3.43 0.17
CA ASP A 322 3.61 -4.83 0.63
C ASP A 322 3.79 -4.99 2.15
N SER A 323 4.74 -4.25 2.72
CA SER A 323 5.01 -4.18 4.17
C SER A 323 5.08 -2.71 4.60
N PRO A 324 3.93 -2.02 4.66
CA PRO A 324 3.93 -0.59 4.79
C PRO A 324 4.24 -0.20 6.25
N ASP A 325 5.29 0.59 6.45
CA ASP A 325 5.49 1.35 7.71
C ASP A 325 4.62 2.62 7.72
N VAL A 326 4.20 3.07 6.54
CA VAL A 326 3.40 4.27 6.30
C VAL A 326 2.32 3.98 5.26
N VAL A 327 1.14 4.59 5.45
CA VAL A 327 0.11 4.69 4.42
C VAL A 327 0.09 6.10 3.87
N ASN A 328 0.02 6.21 2.55
CA ASN A 328 -0.01 7.48 1.85
C ASN A 328 -1.46 7.82 1.45
N LEU A 329 -1.88 9.03 1.77
CA LEU A 329 -3.21 9.57 1.45
C LEU A 329 -3.04 10.80 0.54
N VAL A 330 -3.50 10.67 -0.70
CA VAL A 330 -3.49 11.75 -1.69
C VAL A 330 -4.91 12.31 -1.83
N PHE A 331 -5.07 13.61 -1.65
CA PHE A 331 -6.31 14.33 -1.89
C PHE A 331 -6.15 15.22 -3.12
N GLU A 332 -7.00 15.01 -4.11
CA GLU A 332 -7.03 15.78 -5.37
C GLU A 332 -8.32 16.60 -5.43
N SER A 333 -8.18 17.91 -5.56
CA SER A 333 -9.32 18.82 -5.74
C SER A 333 -9.59 19.04 -7.23
N SER A 334 -10.79 18.66 -7.70
CA SER A 334 -11.21 18.87 -9.09
C SER A 334 -11.27 20.34 -9.50
N ASP A 335 -11.55 21.22 -8.55
CA ASP A 335 -11.85 22.63 -8.82
C ASP A 335 -10.62 23.53 -8.81
N THR A 336 -9.61 23.17 -8.00
CA THR A 336 -8.45 24.02 -7.74
C THR A 336 -7.13 23.43 -8.24
N ASP A 337 -7.18 22.28 -8.93
CA ASP A 337 -6.00 21.51 -9.38
C ASP A 337 -4.96 21.30 -8.25
N ARG A 338 -5.45 21.26 -7.02
CA ARG A 338 -4.64 21.15 -5.81
C ARG A 338 -4.52 19.68 -5.44
N ILE A 339 -3.28 19.23 -5.32
CA ILE A 339 -2.93 17.90 -4.82
C ILE A 339 -2.32 18.07 -3.42
N SER A 340 -2.85 17.33 -2.44
CA SER A 340 -2.33 17.31 -1.07
C SER A 340 -2.01 15.88 -0.67
N GLU A 341 -0.76 15.63 -0.31
CA GLU A 341 -0.25 14.30 0.03
C GLU A 341 0.11 14.24 1.51
N TYR A 342 -0.30 13.17 2.18
CA TYR A 342 -0.08 12.97 3.61
C TYR A 342 0.30 11.54 3.93
N ASP A 343 1.44 11.37 4.60
CA ASP A 343 1.87 10.08 5.12
C ASP A 343 1.45 9.89 6.57
N ILE A 344 0.80 8.76 6.86
CA ILE A 344 0.43 8.35 8.21
C ILE A 344 1.25 7.12 8.58
N LYS A 345 1.97 7.19 9.71
CA LYS A 345 2.67 6.03 10.26
C LYS A 345 1.67 4.97 10.70
N LEU A 346 1.92 3.75 10.25
CA LEU A 346 1.16 2.58 10.64
C LEU A 346 1.66 2.03 11.98
N MET A 347 0.81 1.25 12.61
CA MET A 347 1.05 0.61 13.89
C MET A 347 0.77 -0.88 13.77
N ASP A 348 1.58 -1.68 14.45
CA ASP A 348 1.28 -3.10 14.62
C ASP A 348 0.17 -3.25 15.66
N ILE A 349 -1.04 -3.55 15.20
CA ILE A 349 -2.19 -3.82 16.05
C ILE A 349 -2.55 -5.29 15.87
N ASP A 350 -2.62 -6.02 16.98
CA ASP A 350 -3.01 -7.43 16.96
C ASP A 350 -4.42 -7.59 16.39
N GLN A 351 -4.53 -8.50 15.44
CA GLN A 351 -5.73 -8.69 14.63
C GLN A 351 -6.62 -9.76 15.29
N GLU A 352 -7.62 -9.34 16.07
CA GLU A 352 -8.65 -10.25 16.61
C GLU A 352 -9.92 -10.22 15.75
N HIS A 353 -9.94 -11.04 14.69
CA HIS A 353 -11.16 -11.23 13.89
C HIS A 353 -12.18 -12.06 14.65
N LEU A 354 -13.33 -11.45 14.92
CA LEU A 354 -14.48 -12.13 15.49
C LEU A 354 -15.39 -12.62 14.36
N GLY A 355 -15.55 -13.94 14.28
CA GLY A 355 -16.53 -14.54 13.38
C GLY A 355 -17.94 -14.10 13.78
N ILE A 356 -18.59 -13.29 12.94
CA ILE A 356 -20.00 -12.90 13.14
C ILE A 356 -20.86 -13.99 12.50
N PRO A 357 -21.63 -14.79 13.27
CA PRO A 357 -22.51 -15.80 12.69
C PRO A 357 -23.72 -15.16 12.02
N ASP A 358 -24.22 -15.81 10.96
CA ASP A 358 -25.51 -15.48 10.36
C ASP A 358 -26.62 -15.85 11.34
N THR A 359 -27.20 -14.84 11.99
CA THR A 359 -28.26 -15.01 13.00
C THR A 359 -29.61 -14.58 12.46
N GLU A 360 -30.65 -15.36 12.80
CA GLU A 360 -32.03 -14.98 12.52
C GLU A 360 -32.52 -14.02 13.61
N TYR A 361 -33.06 -12.89 13.19
CA TYR A 361 -33.56 -11.86 14.10
C TYR A 361 -35.09 -11.96 14.26
N SER A 362 -35.57 -11.80 15.49
CA SER A 362 -37.00 -11.83 15.84
C SER A 362 -37.75 -10.61 15.31
N ALA A 363 -37.08 -9.46 15.26
CA ALA A 363 -37.62 -8.22 14.70
C ALA A 363 -36.58 -7.51 13.83
N THR A 364 -36.98 -7.08 12.64
CA THR A 364 -36.19 -6.21 11.74
C THR A 364 -36.98 -4.95 11.46
N ILE A 365 -36.38 -3.80 11.76
CA ILE A 365 -37.02 -2.48 11.68
C ILE A 365 -36.17 -1.61 10.77
N GLU A 366 -36.74 -1.12 9.67
CA GLU A 366 -36.11 -0.14 8.78
C GLU A 366 -36.83 1.19 8.96
N MET A 367 -36.11 2.24 9.33
CA MET A 367 -36.70 3.58 9.56
C MET A 367 -35.73 4.70 9.15
N PRO A 368 -36.21 5.96 9.04
CA PRO A 368 -35.34 7.08 8.73
C PRO A 368 -34.26 7.28 9.81
N SER A 369 -33.00 7.39 9.40
CA SER A 369 -31.87 7.54 10.32
C SER A 369 -31.96 8.83 11.16
N ALA A 370 -32.49 9.90 10.57
CA ALA A 370 -32.73 11.17 11.26
C ALA A 370 -33.76 11.05 12.41
N GLU A 371 -34.80 10.22 12.23
CA GLU A 371 -35.82 10.00 13.26
C GLU A 371 -35.25 9.17 14.41
N PHE A 372 -34.52 8.10 14.11
CA PHE A 372 -33.81 7.31 15.12
C PHE A 372 -32.81 8.17 15.92
N GLN A 373 -32.03 9.00 15.24
CA GLN A 373 -31.11 9.94 15.87
C GLN A 373 -31.81 10.93 16.80
N ARG A 374 -32.98 11.45 16.39
CA ARG A 374 -33.76 12.36 17.23
C ARG A 374 -34.25 11.64 18.48
N ILE A 375 -34.79 10.43 18.35
CA ILE A 375 -35.26 9.62 19.48
C ILE A 375 -34.13 9.36 20.48
N CYS A 376 -32.97 8.92 20.03
CA CYS A 376 -31.84 8.67 20.93
C CYS A 376 -31.36 9.94 21.65
N ARG A 377 -31.36 11.10 20.98
CA ARG A 377 -30.99 12.40 21.58
C ARG A 377 -32.03 12.91 22.58
N ASP A 378 -33.32 12.68 22.32
CA ASP A 378 -34.38 13.12 23.22
C ASP A 378 -34.41 12.25 24.49
N LEU A 379 -34.22 10.93 24.36
CA LEU A 379 -34.27 9.99 25.48
C LEU A 379 -33.02 10.02 26.37
N ILE A 380 -31.82 10.31 25.83
CA ILE A 380 -30.59 10.37 26.64
C ILE A 380 -30.60 11.51 27.67
N ALA A 381 -31.39 12.56 27.43
CA ALA A 381 -31.58 13.64 28.41
C ALA A 381 -32.41 13.19 29.63
N MET A 382 -33.16 12.08 29.50
CA MET A 382 -34.04 11.57 30.56
C MET A 382 -33.45 10.39 31.31
N SER A 383 -32.76 9.47 30.61
CA SER A 383 -32.17 8.25 31.19
C SER A 383 -30.94 7.80 30.42
N GLU A 384 -30.09 7.00 31.05
CA GLU A 384 -28.94 6.37 30.40
C GLU A 384 -29.30 5.08 29.64
N SER A 385 -30.51 4.55 29.85
CA SER A 385 -30.97 3.29 29.25
C SER A 385 -32.29 3.47 28.51
N VAL A 386 -32.46 2.74 27.41
CA VAL A 386 -33.70 2.67 26.63
C VAL A 386 -34.14 1.23 26.48
N SER A 387 -35.40 0.95 26.76
CA SER A 387 -36.08 -0.28 26.41
C SER A 387 -36.68 -0.14 25.01
N ILE A 388 -36.26 -0.99 24.09
CA ILE A 388 -36.75 -1.08 22.72
C ILE A 388 -37.66 -2.31 22.64
N GLU A 389 -38.95 -2.05 22.48
CA GLU A 389 -39.99 -3.07 22.36
C GLU A 389 -40.53 -3.08 20.92
N ALA A 390 -40.47 -4.24 20.25
CA ALA A 390 -41.08 -4.46 18.95
C ALA A 390 -42.29 -5.38 19.12
N SER A 391 -43.47 -4.88 18.75
CA SER A 391 -44.74 -5.61 18.84
C SER A 391 -45.58 -5.39 17.57
N LYS A 392 -46.77 -6.00 17.53
CA LYS A 392 -47.69 -5.84 16.39
C LYS A 392 -48.19 -4.41 16.23
N ASP A 393 -48.17 -3.61 17.29
CA ASP A 393 -48.63 -2.22 17.28
C ASP A 393 -47.56 -1.24 16.77
N GLY A 394 -46.31 -1.69 16.65
CA GLY A 394 -45.16 -0.89 16.22
C GLY A 394 -43.93 -1.12 17.08
N VAL A 395 -42.98 -0.19 16.97
CA VAL A 395 -41.76 -0.16 17.78
C VAL A 395 -41.89 0.95 18.81
N ARG A 396 -41.70 0.60 20.08
CA ARG A 396 -41.75 1.52 21.21
C ARG A 396 -40.37 1.65 21.84
N PHE A 397 -39.87 2.88 21.88
CA PHE A 397 -38.68 3.27 22.62
C PHE A 397 -39.15 3.89 23.93
N SER A 398 -38.74 3.32 25.07
CA SER A 398 -39.16 3.80 26.38
C SER A 398 -37.97 3.91 27.33
N CYS A 399 -38.00 4.92 28.19
CA CYS A 399 -36.98 5.11 29.21
C CYS A 399 -37.62 5.54 30.52
N GLN A 400 -37.04 5.09 31.62
CA GLN A 400 -37.37 5.51 32.98
C GLN A 400 -36.11 6.14 33.58
N GLY A 401 -36.21 7.37 34.07
CA GLY A 401 -35.13 8.05 34.77
C GLY A 401 -35.65 8.87 35.95
N ASP A 402 -34.74 9.59 36.61
CA ASP A 402 -35.03 10.32 37.85
C ASP A 402 -35.98 11.51 37.63
N ILE A 403 -35.87 12.14 36.46
CA ILE A 403 -36.68 13.31 36.08
C ILE A 403 -38.10 12.89 35.66
N GLY A 404 -38.27 11.65 35.18
CA GLY A 404 -39.54 11.13 34.71
C GLY A 404 -39.41 9.97 33.72
N SER A 405 -40.54 9.63 33.09
CA SER A 405 -40.61 8.59 32.07
C SER A 405 -40.91 9.16 30.69
N GLY A 406 -40.24 8.61 29.68
CA GLY A 406 -40.40 8.99 28.28
C GLY A 406 -40.75 7.77 27.44
N SER A 407 -41.64 7.93 26.46
CA SER A 407 -41.93 6.88 25.49
C SER A 407 -42.26 7.46 24.12
N VAL A 408 -41.62 6.93 23.09
CA VAL A 408 -41.90 7.24 21.68
C VAL A 408 -42.34 5.94 21.00
N THR A 409 -43.44 5.98 20.25
CA THR A 409 -43.94 4.81 19.52
C THR A 409 -44.02 5.13 18.05
N ILE A 410 -43.28 4.37 17.24
CA ILE A 410 -43.29 4.44 15.79
C ILE A 410 -44.11 3.26 15.26
N ARG A 411 -45.12 3.56 14.45
CA ARG A 411 -45.93 2.56 13.76
C ARG A 411 -45.43 2.38 12.33
N GLN A 412 -45.64 1.18 11.79
CA GLN A 412 -45.40 0.92 10.38
C GLN A 412 -46.22 1.90 9.52
N ASN A 413 -45.56 2.55 8.58
CA ASN A 413 -46.20 3.43 7.62
C ASN A 413 -45.69 3.14 6.21
N SER A 414 -46.58 3.28 5.23
CA SER A 414 -46.25 3.16 3.81
C SER A 414 -46.67 4.48 3.17
N SER A 415 -45.83 5.51 3.35
CA SER A 415 -46.11 6.84 2.80
C SER A 415 -45.72 6.87 1.33
N VAL A 416 -46.71 6.84 0.44
CA VAL A 416 -46.48 6.91 -1.03
C VAL A 416 -45.91 8.27 -1.43
N ASP A 417 -46.26 9.34 -0.70
CA ASP A 417 -45.85 10.71 -1.02
C ASP A 417 -44.41 11.05 -0.57
N LYS A 418 -43.86 10.29 0.39
CA LYS A 418 -42.53 10.52 0.97
C LYS A 418 -41.84 9.19 1.30
N PRO A 419 -41.23 8.51 0.31
CA PRO A 419 -40.57 7.22 0.51
C PRO A 419 -39.42 7.29 1.53
N ASP A 420 -38.79 8.45 1.69
CA ASP A 420 -37.69 8.67 2.65
C ASP A 420 -38.15 8.64 4.13
N GLN A 421 -39.47 8.73 4.38
CA GLN A 421 -40.05 8.68 5.73
C GLN A 421 -40.75 7.34 6.02
N GLU A 422 -40.58 6.35 5.13
CA GLU A 422 -41.15 5.03 5.27
C GLU A 422 -40.51 4.25 6.44
N VAL A 423 -41.35 3.57 7.21
CA VAL A 423 -40.96 2.67 8.29
C VAL A 423 -41.50 1.28 7.99
N LYS A 424 -40.58 0.30 7.83
CA LYS A 424 -40.91 -1.12 7.65
C LYS A 424 -40.58 -1.88 8.91
N ILE A 425 -41.51 -2.72 9.36
CA ILE A 425 -41.34 -3.57 10.53
C ILE A 425 -41.67 -5.00 10.11
N ALA A 426 -40.66 -5.86 10.12
CA ALA A 426 -40.82 -7.30 9.96
C ALA A 426 -40.68 -7.95 11.35
N LEU A 427 -41.78 -8.49 11.87
CA LEU A 427 -41.86 -9.08 13.20
C LEU A 427 -42.16 -10.57 13.08
N SER A 428 -41.23 -11.40 13.53
CA SER A 428 -41.42 -12.85 13.74
C SER A 428 -41.99 -13.09 15.14
N GLU A 429 -41.35 -12.53 16.17
CA GLU A 429 -41.76 -12.67 17.57
C GLU A 429 -41.61 -11.33 18.32
N PRO A 430 -42.50 -11.01 19.27
CA PRO A 430 -42.34 -9.83 20.12
C PRO A 430 -41.04 -9.87 20.92
N VAL A 431 -40.29 -8.78 20.90
CA VAL A 431 -39.01 -8.67 21.61
C VAL A 431 -38.95 -7.35 22.34
N SER A 432 -38.46 -7.38 23.58
CA SER A 432 -38.25 -6.21 24.43
C SER A 432 -36.89 -6.32 25.10
N LEU A 433 -35.97 -5.44 24.75
CA LEU A 433 -34.59 -5.45 25.25
C LEU A 433 -34.16 -4.04 25.66
N THR A 434 -33.33 -3.97 26.70
CA THR A 434 -32.81 -2.70 27.21
C THR A 434 -31.39 -2.48 26.72
N PHE A 435 -31.07 -1.28 26.26
CA PHE A 435 -29.76 -0.90 25.74
C PHE A 435 -29.26 0.40 26.36
N SER A 436 -27.95 0.61 26.34
CA SER A 436 -27.33 1.87 26.77
C SER A 436 -27.49 2.95 25.69
N LEU A 437 -28.13 4.07 26.05
CA LEU A 437 -28.32 5.21 25.16
C LEU A 437 -27.00 5.88 24.77
N LYS A 438 -25.97 5.79 25.61
CA LYS A 438 -24.63 6.33 25.33
C LYS A 438 -24.05 5.74 24.04
N TYR A 439 -24.16 4.43 23.85
CA TYR A 439 -23.69 3.77 22.63
C TYR A 439 -24.59 4.07 21.43
N LEU A 440 -25.92 4.05 21.61
CA LEU A 440 -26.85 4.36 20.53
C LEU A 440 -26.67 5.78 19.98
N VAL A 441 -26.43 6.77 20.84
CA VAL A 441 -26.12 8.15 20.42
C VAL A 441 -24.82 8.22 19.63
N ASN A 442 -23.80 7.40 19.97
CA ASN A 442 -22.59 7.29 19.17
C ASN A 442 -22.86 6.68 17.79
N PHE A 443 -23.63 5.59 17.71
CA PHE A 443 -24.00 4.98 16.43
C PHE A 443 -24.78 5.93 15.54
N CYS A 444 -25.62 6.80 16.14
CA CYS A 444 -26.36 7.82 15.41
C CYS A 444 -25.48 8.86 14.69
N LYS A 445 -24.17 8.93 14.93
CA LYS A 445 -23.24 9.77 14.14
C LYS A 445 -23.12 9.29 12.69
N ALA A 446 -23.37 8.00 12.44
CA ALA A 446 -23.43 7.42 11.10
C ALA A 446 -24.66 7.84 10.29
N SER A 447 -25.62 8.58 10.86
CA SER A 447 -26.84 9.00 10.14
C SER A 447 -26.57 9.89 8.91
N SER A 448 -25.37 10.45 8.78
CA SER A 448 -24.95 11.22 7.59
C SER A 448 -24.51 10.34 6.40
N LEU A 449 -24.34 9.04 6.64
CA LEU A 449 -23.92 8.04 5.64
C LEU A 449 -25.11 7.42 4.90
N SER A 450 -26.25 7.28 5.58
CA SER A 450 -27.45 6.65 5.03
C SER A 450 -28.71 7.35 5.51
N THR A 451 -29.69 7.51 4.62
CA THR A 451 -30.99 8.12 4.93
C THR A 451 -31.88 7.20 5.79
N LYS A 452 -31.61 5.89 5.76
CA LYS A 452 -32.31 4.87 6.54
C LYS A 452 -31.35 4.13 7.46
N VAL A 453 -31.88 3.62 8.55
CA VAL A 453 -31.19 2.74 9.50
C VAL A 453 -32.01 1.47 9.66
N LYS A 454 -31.32 0.33 9.74
CA LYS A 454 -31.92 -0.97 9.98
C LYS A 454 -31.52 -1.48 11.36
N LEU A 455 -32.52 -1.76 12.21
CA LEU A 455 -32.35 -2.30 13.55
C LEU A 455 -32.82 -3.75 13.56
N CYS A 456 -31.97 -4.67 14.00
CA CYS A 456 -32.35 -6.08 14.14
C CYS A 456 -32.20 -6.53 15.60
N LEU A 457 -33.28 -7.09 16.16
CA LEU A 457 -33.39 -7.47 17.57
C LEU A 457 -33.76 -8.94 17.71
N SER A 458 -33.16 -9.61 18.69
CA SER A 458 -33.54 -10.94 19.19
C SER A 458 -32.97 -11.12 20.60
N GLN A 459 -33.60 -11.96 21.44
CA GLN A 459 -33.29 -12.02 22.88
C GLN A 459 -31.88 -12.55 23.20
N GLU A 460 -31.34 -13.41 22.34
CA GLU A 460 -30.07 -14.12 22.58
C GLU A 460 -28.88 -13.54 21.80
N VAL A 461 -29.09 -12.47 21.03
CA VAL A 461 -28.07 -11.87 20.17
C VAL A 461 -27.97 -10.36 20.39
N PRO A 462 -26.79 -9.76 20.17
CA PRO A 462 -26.63 -8.31 20.23
C PRO A 462 -27.57 -7.58 19.25
N LEU A 463 -27.99 -6.38 19.61
CA LEU A 463 -28.69 -5.48 18.69
C LEU A 463 -27.77 -5.15 17.53
N LEU A 464 -28.24 -5.38 16.31
CA LEU A 464 -27.59 -4.93 15.09
C LEU A 464 -28.19 -3.60 14.64
N VAL A 465 -27.34 -2.57 14.51
CA VAL A 465 -27.66 -1.29 13.89
C VAL A 465 -26.87 -1.17 12.60
N GLU A 466 -27.55 -1.28 11.45
CA GLU A 466 -26.94 -1.26 10.13
C GLU A 466 -27.28 0.05 9.39
N TYR A 467 -26.25 0.72 8.90
CA TYR A 467 -26.33 1.80 7.93
C TYR A 467 -25.84 1.28 6.60
N ASN A 468 -26.76 1.14 5.64
CA ASN A 468 -26.41 0.72 4.30
C ASN A 468 -25.77 1.88 3.54
N LEU A 469 -24.59 1.64 2.97
CA LEU A 469 -23.89 2.60 2.14
C LEU A 469 -24.32 2.39 0.67
N SER A 470 -23.48 2.77 -0.29
CA SER A 470 -23.78 2.48 -1.70
C SER A 470 -23.43 1.02 -2.04
N GLY A 471 -24.24 0.41 -2.91
CA GLY A 471 -24.08 -0.97 -3.35
C GLY A 471 -24.31 -1.98 -2.22
N SER A 472 -23.34 -2.88 -2.02
CA SER A 472 -23.34 -3.89 -0.95
C SER A 472 -22.42 -3.53 0.23
N SER A 473 -21.97 -2.26 0.29
CA SER A 473 -21.14 -1.74 1.38
C SER A 473 -21.99 -1.35 2.59
N TYR A 474 -21.47 -1.55 3.80
CA TYR A 474 -22.23 -1.31 5.03
C TYR A 474 -21.35 -0.82 6.18
N LEU A 475 -22.00 -0.16 7.13
CA LEU A 475 -21.48 0.10 8.47
C LEU A 475 -22.44 -0.48 9.50
N ARG A 476 -22.01 -1.51 10.22
CA ARG A 476 -22.78 -2.25 11.22
C ARG A 476 -22.21 -2.01 12.60
N PHE A 477 -23.10 -1.80 13.55
CA PHE A 477 -22.79 -1.75 14.97
C PHE A 477 -23.55 -2.87 15.69
N TYR A 478 -22.85 -3.58 16.55
CA TYR A 478 -23.42 -4.60 17.42
C TYR A 478 -23.35 -4.11 18.85
N LEU A 479 -24.44 -4.22 19.61
CA LEU A 479 -24.51 -3.77 20.99
C LEU A 479 -25.18 -4.83 21.86
N ALA A 480 -24.46 -5.28 22.89
CA ALA A 480 -25.02 -6.21 23.85
C ALA A 480 -26.17 -5.56 24.65
N PRO A 481 -27.27 -6.28 24.90
CA PRO A 481 -28.33 -5.79 25.76
C PRO A 481 -27.84 -5.67 27.21
N LYS A 482 -28.41 -4.72 27.95
CA LYS A 482 -28.29 -4.70 29.41
C LYS A 482 -29.15 -5.84 29.96
N ILE A 483 -28.52 -6.76 30.67
CA ILE A 483 -29.22 -7.76 31.47
C ILE A 483 -29.88 -6.97 32.62
N GLY A 484 -31.20 -7.07 32.76
CA GLY A 484 -31.88 -6.54 33.94
C GLY A 484 -31.53 -7.40 35.15
N ASP A 485 -31.41 -6.79 36.33
CA ASP A 485 -31.23 -7.48 37.62
C ASP A 485 -32.49 -8.28 38.04
N ASP A 486 -33.15 -8.95 37.11
CA ASP A 486 -34.22 -9.91 37.37
C ASP A 486 -33.63 -11.35 37.34
N GLU A 487 -32.63 -11.58 38.19
CA GLU A 487 -32.32 -12.87 38.83
C GLU A 487 -31.92 -12.68 40.30
#